data_AF-A0A924R785-F1
#
_entry.id   AF-A0A924R785-F1
#
_cell.length_a   1.000
_cell.length_b   1.000
_cell.length_c   1.000
_cell.angle_alpha   90.00
_cell.angle_beta   90.00
_cell.angle_gamma   90.00
#
_symmetry.space_group_name_H-M   'P 1'
#
loop_
_entity.id
_entity.type
_entity.pdbx_description
1 polymer ?
#
loop_
_entity_poly.entity_id
_entity_poly.type
_entity_poly.pdbx_seq_one_letter_code
_entity_poly.pdbx_strand_id
1 'polypeptide(L)'
;MFKKLIALFFTPLLFVTAFSQTSTVRPKLKGWHLLNYQQDGYWGTGVKEAYELLAGRKSTTVVIAVIDSGIDTLHEDLKPILWTNPKEIPGNGKDDDGNGYTDDIHGWNFCGAANGENMAVNTHEIARVYHHWKKE
;
A
#
# COMPACT_ATOMS: atom_id res chain seq x y z
N MET A 1 88.63 22.77 -10.66
CA MET A 1 88.26 21.69 -9.72
C MET A 1 87.32 22.25 -8.66
N PHE A 2 85.99 22.16 -8.87
CA PHE A 2 84.99 22.36 -7.82
C PHE A 2 83.71 21.65 -8.27
N LYS A 3 83.48 20.43 -7.78
CA LYS A 3 82.19 19.74 -7.97
C LYS A 3 81.37 19.97 -6.69
N LYS A 4 80.28 20.72 -6.80
CA LYS A 4 79.32 20.93 -5.71
C LYS A 4 78.49 19.64 -5.54
N LEU A 5 78.45 19.14 -4.31
CA LEU A 5 77.52 18.12 -3.83
C LEU A 5 76.09 18.64 -3.95
N ILE A 6 75.19 17.87 -4.55
CA ILE A 6 73.73 18.02 -4.40
C ILE A 6 73.26 16.71 -3.75
N ALA A 7 72.97 16.78 -2.45
CA ALA A 7 72.33 15.70 -1.72
C ALA A 7 70.81 15.80 -1.97
N LEU A 8 70.26 14.85 -2.72
CA LEU A 8 68.82 14.71 -2.93
C LEU A 8 68.26 13.80 -1.83
N PHE A 9 67.67 14.37 -0.79
CA PHE A 9 66.91 13.60 0.21
C PHE A 9 65.58 13.16 -0.41
N PHE A 10 65.43 11.86 -0.64
CA PHE A 10 64.20 11.24 -1.14
C PHE A 10 63.29 10.93 0.05
N THR A 11 62.31 11.79 0.33
CA THR A 11 61.24 11.49 1.30
C THR A 11 60.17 10.63 0.62
N PRO A 12 59.81 9.45 1.16
CA PRO A 12 58.69 8.71 0.61
C PRO A 12 57.39 9.39 1.07
N LEU A 13 56.66 9.94 0.11
CA LEU A 13 55.30 10.44 0.32
C LEU A 13 54.39 9.21 0.54
N LEU A 14 54.04 8.93 1.80
CA LEU A 14 53.04 7.91 2.13
C LEU A 14 51.68 8.34 1.55
N PHE A 15 51.28 7.70 0.45
CA PHE A 15 49.91 7.78 -0.05
C PHE A 15 49.00 6.96 0.88
N VAL A 16 48.41 7.62 1.87
CA VAL A 16 47.27 7.06 2.61
C VAL A 16 46.05 7.18 1.70
N THR A 17 45.68 6.10 1.03
CA THR A 17 44.37 6.02 0.38
C THR A 17 43.30 5.95 1.47
N ALA A 18 42.69 7.08 1.79
CA ALA A 18 41.47 7.13 2.58
C ALA A 18 40.36 6.42 1.79
N PHE A 19 40.06 5.17 2.16
CA PHE A 19 38.81 4.53 1.77
C PHE A 19 37.67 5.29 2.46
N SER A 20 37.07 6.24 1.76
CA SER A 20 35.78 6.81 2.17
C SER A 20 34.72 5.73 1.96
N GLN A 21 34.30 5.06 3.03
CA GLN A 21 33.02 4.36 3.02
C GLN A 21 31.94 5.43 3.00
N THR A 22 31.49 5.79 1.80
CA THR A 22 30.22 6.50 1.65
C THR A 22 29.15 5.52 2.08
N SER A 23 28.65 5.66 3.30
CA SER A 23 27.38 5.09 3.72
C SER A 23 26.31 5.69 2.82
N THR A 24 26.03 5.04 1.69
CA THR A 24 24.89 5.40 0.87
C THR A 24 23.66 5.13 1.73
N VAL A 25 23.10 6.20 2.32
CA VAL A 25 21.73 6.15 2.83
C VAL A 25 20.91 5.71 1.63
N ARG A 26 20.50 4.44 1.60
CA ARG A 26 19.72 3.91 0.49
C ARG A 26 18.47 4.77 0.39
N PRO A 27 18.27 5.51 -0.72
CA PRO A 27 17.08 6.33 -0.86
C PRO A 27 15.85 5.44 -0.64
N LYS A 28 14.86 5.94 0.11
CA LYS A 28 13.64 5.20 0.41
C LYS A 28 13.03 4.72 -0.90
N LEU A 29 13.09 3.41 -1.15
CA LEU A 29 12.65 2.84 -2.40
C LEU A 29 11.12 2.98 -2.51
N LYS A 30 10.68 3.89 -3.38
CA LYS A 30 9.26 4.07 -3.67
C LYS A 30 8.78 2.90 -4.55
N GLY A 31 7.65 2.31 -4.20
CA GLY A 31 7.06 1.23 -5.00
C GLY A 31 7.72 -0.14 -4.87
N TRP A 32 8.52 -0.37 -3.82
CA TRP A 32 9.21 -1.66 -3.61
C TRP A 32 8.27 -2.89 -3.69
N HIS A 33 7.02 -2.72 -3.24
CA HIS A 33 5.99 -3.76 -3.25
C HIS A 33 5.58 -4.19 -4.67
N LEU A 34 5.87 -3.40 -5.70
CA LEU A 34 5.56 -3.72 -7.10
C LEU A 34 6.71 -4.48 -7.80
N LEU A 35 7.91 -4.46 -7.22
CA LEU A 35 9.14 -5.03 -7.78
C LEU A 35 9.16 -6.56 -7.68
N ASN A 36 10.09 -7.20 -8.37
CA ASN A 36 10.32 -8.63 -8.27
C ASN A 36 11.74 -8.96 -7.77
N TYR A 37 11.88 -10.12 -7.10
CA TYR A 37 13.17 -10.48 -6.50
C TYR A 37 14.24 -10.82 -7.54
N GLN A 38 13.86 -11.47 -8.63
CA GLN A 38 14.81 -12.01 -9.62
C GLN A 38 15.52 -10.92 -10.43
N GLN A 39 14.85 -9.79 -10.68
CA GLN A 39 15.36 -8.67 -11.46
C GLN A 39 15.80 -7.51 -10.58
N ASP A 40 15.02 -7.18 -9.54
CA ASP A 40 15.25 -5.97 -8.74
C ASP A 40 15.90 -6.27 -7.38
N GLY A 41 15.92 -7.53 -6.93
CA GLY A 41 16.43 -7.93 -5.61
C GLY A 41 15.49 -7.64 -4.44
N TYR A 42 14.23 -7.27 -4.70
CA TYR A 42 13.23 -6.96 -3.68
C TYR A 42 12.07 -7.95 -3.69
N TRP A 43 11.61 -8.35 -2.50
CA TRP A 43 10.47 -9.24 -2.31
C TRP A 43 9.13 -8.52 -2.49
N GLY A 44 8.86 -7.98 -3.67
CA GLY A 44 7.55 -7.44 -4.05
C GLY A 44 6.67 -8.46 -4.77
N THR A 45 5.56 -7.99 -5.35
CA THR A 45 4.56 -8.81 -6.03
C THR A 45 4.83 -9.03 -7.52
N GLY A 46 5.84 -8.36 -8.11
CA GLY A 46 6.17 -8.50 -9.53
C GLY A 46 5.03 -8.08 -10.47
N VAL A 47 4.45 -6.91 -10.21
CA VAL A 47 3.24 -6.44 -10.92
C VAL A 47 3.53 -6.22 -12.41
N LYS A 48 4.71 -5.72 -12.75
CA LYS A 48 5.09 -5.43 -14.13
C LYS A 48 5.12 -6.70 -14.97
N GLU A 49 5.72 -7.77 -14.44
CA GLU A 49 5.85 -9.07 -15.11
C GLU A 49 4.47 -9.71 -15.26
N ALA A 50 3.58 -9.54 -14.27
CA ALA A 50 2.20 -10.00 -14.36
C ALA A 50 1.46 -9.31 -15.52
N TYR A 51 1.61 -7.99 -15.68
CA TYR A 51 1.01 -7.27 -16.82
C TYR A 51 1.57 -7.73 -18.17
N GLU A 52 2.89 -7.93 -18.27
CA GLU A 52 3.54 -8.46 -19.48
C GLU A 52 3.05 -9.87 -19.83
N LEU A 53 2.91 -10.75 -18.84
CA LEU A 53 2.38 -12.11 -19.00
C LEU A 53 0.91 -12.14 -19.48
N LEU A 54 0.12 -11.16 -19.03
CA LEU A 54 -1.30 -11.04 -19.34
C LEU A 54 -1.56 -10.20 -20.60
N ALA A 55 -0.53 -9.62 -21.20
CA ALA A 55 -0.66 -8.78 -22.39
C ALA A 55 -1.38 -9.52 -23.53
N GLY A 56 -2.37 -8.85 -24.13
CA GLY A 56 -3.16 -9.41 -25.23
C GLY A 56 -4.22 -10.45 -24.82
N ARG A 57 -4.33 -10.80 -23.53
CA ARG A 57 -5.40 -11.68 -23.04
C ARG A 57 -6.69 -10.88 -22.83
N LYS A 58 -7.83 -11.51 -23.11
CA LYS A 58 -9.14 -10.92 -22.83
C LYS A 58 -9.38 -10.88 -21.32
N SER A 59 -9.64 -9.68 -20.79
CA SER A 59 -10.01 -9.51 -19.38
C SER A 59 -11.49 -9.85 -19.14
N THR A 60 -11.78 -10.26 -17.91
CA THR A 60 -13.16 -10.39 -17.39
C THR A 60 -13.22 -9.60 -16.09
N THR A 61 -14.24 -8.75 -15.96
CA THR A 61 -14.46 -8.01 -14.72
C THR A 61 -14.88 -8.97 -13.61
N VAL A 62 -14.19 -8.90 -12.47
CA VAL A 62 -14.49 -9.68 -11.28
C VAL A 62 -14.89 -8.71 -10.18
N VAL A 63 -16.02 -8.99 -9.52
CA VAL A 63 -16.44 -8.24 -8.33
C VAL A 63 -15.75 -8.83 -7.12
N ILE A 64 -15.05 -8.00 -6.35
CA ILE A 64 -14.32 -8.39 -5.15
C ILE A 64 -14.95 -7.68 -3.95
N ALA A 65 -15.41 -8.45 -2.96
CA ALA A 65 -15.90 -7.91 -1.69
C ALA A 65 -14.72 -7.63 -0.75
N VAL A 66 -14.60 -6.40 -0.28
CA VAL A 66 -13.60 -5.98 0.71
C VAL A 66 -14.30 -5.76 2.05
N ILE A 67 -13.94 -6.56 3.05
CA ILE A 67 -14.48 -6.46 4.41
C ILE A 67 -13.40 -5.78 5.27
N ASP A 68 -13.51 -4.47 5.40
CA ASP A 68 -12.57 -3.62 6.13
C ASP A 68 -13.35 -2.47 6.80
N SER A 69 -12.66 -1.39 7.12
CA SER A 69 -13.15 -0.12 7.68
C SER A 69 -13.94 0.75 6.68
N GLY A 70 -14.16 0.28 5.46
CA GLY A 70 -14.82 1.00 4.37
C GLY A 70 -13.85 1.44 3.28
N ILE A 71 -14.34 2.30 2.38
CA ILE A 71 -13.58 2.85 1.25
C ILE A 71 -13.93 4.31 1.05
N ASP A 72 -12.96 5.13 0.66
CA ASP A 72 -13.23 6.49 0.20
C ASP A 72 -13.85 6.43 -1.21
N THR A 73 -15.16 6.61 -1.27
CA THR A 73 -15.92 6.53 -2.52
C THR A 73 -15.66 7.73 -3.46
N LEU A 74 -15.01 8.78 -2.96
CA LEU A 74 -14.67 9.98 -3.72
C LEU A 74 -13.22 9.99 -4.21
N HIS A 75 -12.41 9.00 -3.82
CA HIS A 75 -11.02 8.91 -4.23
C HIS A 75 -10.90 8.80 -5.77
N GLU A 76 -10.10 9.66 -6.39
CA GLU A 76 -10.03 9.81 -7.85
C GLU A 76 -9.65 8.52 -8.58
N ASP A 77 -8.69 7.75 -8.05
CA ASP A 77 -8.25 6.48 -8.63
C ASP A 77 -9.19 5.29 -8.35
N LEU A 78 -10.08 5.38 -7.36
CA LEU A 78 -10.94 4.26 -6.95
C LEU A 78 -12.35 4.40 -7.49
N LYS A 79 -12.88 5.63 -7.52
CA LYS A 79 -14.24 5.94 -8.00
C LYS A 79 -14.62 5.24 -9.32
N PRO A 80 -13.76 5.15 -10.35
CA PRO A 80 -14.12 4.50 -11.62
C PRO A 80 -14.24 2.98 -11.54
N ILE A 81 -13.68 2.34 -10.52
CA ILE A 81 -13.63 0.88 -10.37
C ILE A 81 -14.52 0.36 -9.22
N LEU A 82 -15.18 1.25 -8.48
CA LEU A 82 -16.13 0.85 -7.44
C LEU A 82 -17.26 0.05 -8.07
N TRP A 83 -17.63 -1.03 -7.40
CA TRP A 83 -18.86 -1.73 -7.72
C TRP A 83 -20.07 -0.84 -7.41
N THR A 84 -21.08 -0.88 -8.27
CA THR A 84 -22.37 -0.22 -8.06
C THR A 84 -23.46 -1.27 -8.01
N ASN A 85 -24.28 -1.26 -6.96
CA ASN A 85 -25.42 -2.16 -6.84
C ASN A 85 -26.41 -1.88 -7.99
N PRO A 86 -26.55 -2.79 -8.98
CA PRO A 86 -27.42 -2.55 -10.13
C PRO A 86 -28.91 -2.65 -9.78
N LYS A 87 -29.25 -3.08 -8.56
CA LYS A 87 -30.62 -3.25 -8.10
C LYS A 87 -31.13 -2.09 -7.25
N GLU A 88 -30.28 -1.12 -6.91
CA GLU A 88 -30.64 0.05 -6.12
C GLU A 88 -30.82 1.30 -6.98
N ILE A 89 -31.73 2.19 -6.57
CA ILE A 89 -31.91 3.51 -7.16
C ILE A 89 -31.30 4.55 -6.20
N PRO A 90 -30.15 5.17 -6.56
CA PRO A 90 -29.44 6.06 -5.66
C PRO A 90 -30.29 7.20 -5.08
N GLY A 91 -30.36 7.26 -3.75
CA GLY A 91 -30.89 8.39 -3.00
C GLY A 91 -32.40 8.46 -2.98
N ASN A 92 -33.10 7.34 -3.19
CA ASN A 92 -34.55 7.29 -3.10
C ASN A 92 -35.05 6.98 -1.68
N GLY A 93 -34.15 6.64 -0.74
CA GLY A 93 -34.45 6.34 0.65
C GLY A 93 -35.15 4.99 0.84
N LYS A 94 -35.02 4.06 -0.10
CA LYS A 94 -35.63 2.72 -0.06
C LYS A 94 -34.56 1.64 -0.19
N ASP A 95 -34.93 0.46 0.27
CA ASP A 95 -34.24 -0.79 -0.04
C ASP A 95 -34.98 -1.36 -1.26
N ASP A 96 -34.43 -1.13 -2.45
CA ASP A 96 -35.08 -1.48 -3.71
C ASP A 96 -34.93 -2.96 -4.04
N ASP A 97 -33.85 -3.59 -3.56
CA ASP A 97 -33.54 -4.99 -3.81
C ASP A 97 -34.01 -5.96 -2.71
N GLY A 98 -34.46 -5.41 -1.58
CA GLY A 98 -35.04 -6.14 -0.45
C GLY A 98 -33.99 -6.90 0.39
N ASN A 99 -32.73 -6.47 0.38
CA ASN A 99 -31.64 -7.14 1.08
C ASN A 99 -31.49 -6.71 2.56
N GLY A 100 -32.27 -5.72 3.00
CA GLY A 100 -32.25 -5.17 4.35
C GLY A 100 -31.38 -3.91 4.52
N TYR A 101 -30.81 -3.38 3.45
CA TYR A 101 -29.90 -2.23 3.44
C TYR A 101 -30.42 -1.15 2.50
N THR A 102 -30.85 -0.02 3.05
CA THR A 102 -31.37 1.12 2.29
C THR A 102 -30.25 1.85 1.55
N ASP A 103 -30.39 2.07 0.23
CA ASP A 103 -29.43 2.80 -0.60
C ASP A 103 -27.97 2.28 -0.52
N ASP A 104 -27.74 0.95 -0.55
CA ASP A 104 -26.40 0.33 -0.46
C ASP A 104 -25.59 0.36 -1.79
N ILE A 105 -25.49 1.56 -2.38
CA ILE A 105 -25.01 1.80 -3.75
C ILE A 105 -23.60 1.26 -4.03
N HIS A 106 -22.69 1.36 -3.07
CA HIS A 106 -21.29 0.90 -3.21
C HIS A 106 -20.92 -0.14 -2.15
N GLY A 107 -21.91 -0.78 -1.53
CA GLY A 107 -21.76 -1.64 -0.37
C GLY A 107 -22.36 -1.02 0.88
N TRP A 108 -22.02 -1.60 2.03
CA TRP A 108 -22.70 -1.31 3.29
C TRP A 108 -21.77 -1.12 4.47
N ASN A 109 -22.17 -0.25 5.41
CA ASN A 109 -21.49 -0.05 6.68
C ASN A 109 -22.20 -0.78 7.84
N PHE A 110 -21.71 -1.97 8.18
CA PHE A 110 -22.25 -2.78 9.28
C PHE A 110 -21.96 -2.23 10.67
N CYS A 111 -20.96 -1.35 10.78
CA CYS A 111 -20.56 -0.71 12.04
C CYS A 111 -20.96 0.77 12.07
N GLY A 112 -21.86 1.20 11.17
CA GLY A 112 -22.30 2.58 11.09
C GLY A 112 -23.29 2.91 12.19
N ALA A 113 -23.33 4.19 12.57
CA ALA A 113 -24.41 4.70 13.39
C ALA A 113 -25.73 4.72 12.60
N ALA A 114 -26.87 4.80 13.30
CA ALA A 114 -28.20 4.79 12.67
C ALA A 114 -28.42 5.92 11.64
N ASN A 115 -27.61 6.98 11.72
CA ASN A 115 -27.59 8.10 10.77
C ASN A 115 -26.65 7.87 9.56
N GLY A 116 -26.07 6.68 9.41
CA GLY A 116 -25.14 6.34 8.33
C GLY A 116 -23.70 6.82 8.54
N GLU A 117 -23.37 7.44 9.68
CA GLU A 117 -22.02 7.92 9.95
C GLU A 117 -21.06 6.77 10.30
N ASN A 118 -19.81 6.89 9.82
CA ASN A 118 -18.73 6.00 10.20
C ASN A 118 -18.40 6.19 11.68
N MET A 119 -18.46 5.11 12.46
CA MET A 119 -18.05 5.14 13.86
C MET A 119 -16.52 5.21 13.94
N ALA A 120 -15.99 6.32 14.46
CA ALA A 120 -14.55 6.51 14.66
C ALA A 120 -13.95 5.56 15.71
N VAL A 121 -14.78 5.11 16.66
CA VAL A 121 -14.37 4.18 17.72
C VAL A 121 -15.45 3.13 17.88
N ASN A 122 -15.06 1.87 17.73
CA ASN A 122 -15.88 0.72 18.03
C ASN A 122 -15.30 -0.06 19.20
N THR A 123 -16.16 -0.70 20.00
CA THR A 123 -15.70 -1.63 21.02
C THR A 123 -15.08 -2.84 20.33
N HIS A 124 -13.85 -3.21 20.72
CA HIS A 124 -13.21 -4.41 20.18
C HIS A 124 -14.08 -5.65 20.42
N GLU A 125 -14.13 -6.57 19.45
CA GLU A 125 -14.88 -7.82 19.58
C GLU A 125 -14.48 -8.62 20.83
N ILE A 126 -13.20 -8.58 21.22
CA ILE A 126 -12.73 -9.24 22.46
C ILE A 126 -13.41 -8.67 23.71
N ALA A 127 -13.61 -7.36 23.78
CA ALA A 127 -14.28 -6.72 24.91
C ALA A 127 -15.79 -7.06 24.90
N ARG A 128 -16.40 -7.14 23.72
CA ARG A 128 -17.80 -7.52 23.54
C ARG A 128 -18.06 -8.96 23.97
N VAL A 129 -17.19 -9.90 23.55
CA VAL A 129 -17.23 -11.31 23.97
C VAL A 129 -16.99 -11.42 25.47
N TYR A 130 -15.98 -10.74 26.02
CA TYR A 130 -15.72 -10.76 27.46
C TYR A 130 -16.93 -10.31 28.27
N HIS A 131 -17.57 -9.20 27.90
CA HIS A 131 -18.77 -8.71 28.58
C HIS A 131 -19.94 -9.69 28.52
N HIS A 132 -20.11 -10.43 27.42
CA HIS A 132 -21.15 -11.44 27.29
C HIS A 132 -20.96 -12.62 28.24
N TRP A 133 -19.71 -13.02 28.50
CA TRP A 133 -19.38 -14.21 29.29
C TRP A 133 -18.92 -13.92 30.72
N LYS A 134 -18.65 -12.65 31.06
CA LYS A 134 -18.38 -12.22 32.42
C LYS A 134 -19.62 -12.50 33.27
N LYS A 135 -19.49 -13.37 34.26
CA LYS A 135 -20.44 -13.43 35.39
C LYS A 135 -20.27 -12.15 36.21
N GLU A 136 -21.39 -11.58 36.64
CA GLU A 136 -21.42 -10.36 37.46
C GLU A 136 -20.48 -10.42 38.66
#